data_AF-A0A971MGD5-F1
#
_entry.id   AF-A0A971MGD5-F1
#
_cell.length_a   1.000
_cell.length_b   1.000
_cell.length_c   1.000
_cell.angle_alpha   90.00
_cell.angle_beta   90.00
_cell.angle_gamma   90.00
#
_symmetry.space_group_name_H-M   'P 1'
#
loop_
_entity.id
_entity.type
_entity.pdbx_description
1 polymer ?
#
loop_
_entity_poly.entity_id
_entity_poly.type
_entity_poly.pdbx_seq_one_letter_code
_entity_poly.pdbx_strand_id
1 'polypeptide(L)'
;MNLNYNKVKLYTLGCKVNQYETEAISEIFEEAGYEIVDEEFADIYVINTCTVTSLSDSKSRQIIRKFKRTNPDSTVVVMGCYSQVADKDVEKIESVDVIIGTTERNEIVNLVEEFQTTGQRINIVRDITGDRTFQPIDITNLRDMTRAYLKVQDG
;
A
#
# COMPACT_ATOMS: atom_id res chain seq x y z
N MET A 1 4.81 2.19 -26.35
CA MET A 1 5.86 2.91 -25.61
C MET A 1 6.43 1.89 -24.65
N ASN A 2 7.64 1.38 -24.89
CA ASN A 2 8.31 0.47 -23.97
C ASN A 2 9.13 1.32 -23.00
N LEU A 3 8.53 1.67 -21.87
CA LEU A 3 9.31 2.08 -20.71
C LEU A 3 9.62 0.78 -19.96
N ASN A 4 10.90 0.39 -19.92
CA ASN A 4 11.38 -0.77 -19.16
C ASN A 4 11.32 -0.43 -17.66
N TYR A 5 10.13 -0.25 -17.10
CA TYR A 5 9.94 -0.24 -15.65
C TYR A 5 9.84 -1.70 -15.22
N ASN A 6 10.95 -2.29 -14.82
CA ASN A 6 10.98 -3.67 -14.41
C ASN A 6 11.35 -3.83 -12.94
N LYS A 7 12.07 -2.88 -12.34
CA LYS A 7 12.55 -3.03 -10.96
C LYS A 7 11.57 -2.45 -9.93
N VAL A 8 11.07 -3.29 -9.05
CA VAL A 8 10.15 -2.91 -7.97
C VAL A 8 10.83 -3.11 -6.62
N LYS A 9 10.86 -2.05 -5.81
CA LYS A 9 11.29 -2.13 -4.42
C LYS A 9 10.09 -2.03 -3.50
N LEU A 10 9.91 -3.05 -2.67
CA LEU A 10 8.89 -3.07 -1.62
C LEU A 10 9.49 -2.61 -0.29
N TYR A 11 8.82 -1.71 0.42
CA TYR A 11 9.26 -1.23 1.73
C TYR A 11 8.14 -1.30 2.74
N THR A 12 8.32 -2.14 3.76
CA THR A 12 7.30 -2.40 4.78
C THR A 12 7.56 -1.59 6.04
N LEU A 13 6.55 -0.85 6.48
CA LEU A 13 6.49 -0.18 7.77
C LEU A 13 5.31 -0.75 8.55
N GLY A 14 5.56 -1.24 9.76
CA GLY A 14 4.48 -1.62 10.68
C GLY A 14 4.62 -3.00 11.30
N CYS A 15 3.52 -3.72 11.32
CA CYS A 15 3.36 -4.98 12.05
C CYS A 15 3.48 -6.19 11.13
N LYS A 16 3.25 -7.39 11.69
CA LYS A 16 3.24 -8.64 10.93
C LYS A 16 2.21 -8.64 9.79
N VAL A 17 1.06 -7.99 9.97
CA VAL A 17 0.05 -7.89 8.91
C VAL A 17 0.61 -7.17 7.69
N ASN A 18 1.36 -6.07 7.89
CA ASN A 18 2.00 -5.36 6.78
C ASN A 18 3.04 -6.24 6.06
N GLN A 19 3.76 -7.12 6.77
CA GLN A 19 4.70 -8.06 6.15
C GLN A 19 3.97 -9.06 5.23
N TYR A 20 2.87 -9.64 5.71
CA TYR A 20 2.06 -10.56 4.90
C TYR A 20 1.45 -9.86 3.68
N GLU A 21 0.96 -8.63 3.83
CA GLU A 21 0.45 -7.84 2.71
C GLU A 21 1.54 -7.53 1.70
N THR A 22 2.74 -7.17 2.15
CA THR A 22 3.86 -6.91 1.24
C THR A 22 4.27 -8.16 0.47
N GLU A 23 4.28 -9.33 1.10
CA GLU A 23 4.56 -10.59 0.42
C GLU A 23 3.55 -10.86 -0.70
N ALA A 24 2.25 -10.71 -0.40
CA ALA A 24 1.20 -10.87 -1.41
C ALA A 24 1.37 -9.87 -2.58
N ILE A 25 1.81 -8.64 -2.29
CA ILE A 25 2.09 -7.64 -3.33
C ILE A 25 3.33 -8.02 -4.15
N SER A 26 4.34 -8.62 -3.53
CA SER A 26 5.50 -9.18 -4.21
C SER A 26 5.08 -10.18 -5.28
N GLU A 27 4.26 -11.16 -4.89
CA GLU A 27 3.73 -12.18 -5.80
C GLU A 27 2.96 -11.55 -6.98
N ILE A 28 2.10 -10.56 -6.72
CA ILE A 28 1.32 -9.87 -7.76
C ILE A 28 2.23 -9.18 -8.78
N PHE A 29 3.31 -8.52 -8.33
CA PHE A 29 4.27 -7.87 -9.24
C PHE A 29 5.10 -8.90 -10.03
N GLU A 30 5.54 -9.98 -9.39
CA GLU A 30 6.29 -11.06 -10.06
C GLU A 30 5.44 -11.75 -11.13
N GLU A 31 4.16 -12.03 -10.84
CA GLU A 31 3.21 -12.60 -11.79
C GLU A 31 2.97 -11.68 -13.01
N ALA A 32 3.04 -10.36 -12.80
CA ALA A 32 2.98 -9.37 -13.87
C ALA A 32 4.31 -9.18 -14.62
N GLY A 33 5.38 -9.89 -14.23
CA GLY A 33 6.67 -9.88 -14.92
C GLY A 33 7.66 -8.81 -14.44
N TYR A 34 7.40 -8.20 -13.28
CA TYR A 34 8.34 -7.28 -12.64
C TYR A 34 9.40 -8.04 -11.82
N GLU A 35 10.58 -7.42 -11.66
CA GLU A 35 11.70 -7.89 -10.86
C GLU A 35 11.69 -7.21 -9.49
N ILE A 36 11.51 -7.99 -8.43
CA ILE A 36 11.60 -7.49 -7.05
C ILE A 36 13.08 -7.32 -6.67
N VAL A 37 13.44 -6.12 -6.21
CA VAL A 37 14.83 -5.74 -5.93
C VAL A 37 15.04 -5.23 -4.50
N ASP A 38 16.16 -5.62 -3.91
CA ASP A 38 16.62 -5.14 -2.61
C ASP A 38 17.55 -3.93 -2.72
N GLU A 39 18.01 -3.60 -3.93
CA GLU A 39 18.82 -2.41 -4.20
C GLU A 39 18.10 -1.12 -3.81
N GLU A 40 18.86 -0.06 -3.54
CA GLU A 40 18.28 1.25 -3.22
C GLU A 40 17.57 1.86 -4.44
N PHE A 41 18.11 1.64 -5.64
CA PHE A 41 17.57 2.13 -6.90
C PHE A 41 16.53 1.16 -7.48
N ALA A 42 15.31 1.65 -7.73
CA ALA A 42 14.24 0.94 -8.38
C ALA A 42 13.39 1.90 -9.23
N ASP A 43 12.63 1.35 -10.16
CA ASP A 43 11.71 2.08 -11.03
C ASP A 43 10.38 2.37 -10.34
N ILE A 44 9.96 1.43 -9.49
CA ILE A 44 8.72 1.50 -8.73
C ILE A 44 9.06 1.28 -7.26
N TYR A 45 8.58 2.16 -6.39
CA TYR A 45 8.68 2.00 -4.95
C TYR A 45 7.29 1.81 -4.35
N VAL A 46 7.04 0.65 -3.75
CA VAL A 46 5.82 0.40 -3.01
C VAL A 46 6.10 0.50 -1.52
N ILE A 47 5.45 1.44 -0.85
CA ILE A 47 5.62 1.71 0.56
C ILE A 47 4.35 1.24 1.27
N ASN A 48 4.41 0.09 1.95
CA ASN A 48 3.34 -0.37 2.82
C ASN A 48 3.48 0.30 4.18
N THR A 49 2.53 1.17 4.51
CA THR A 49 2.59 2.09 5.64
C THR A 49 1.77 1.61 6.83
N CYS A 50 2.19 2.05 8.02
CA CYS A 50 1.44 1.86 9.27
C CYS A 50 1.06 3.22 9.85
N THR A 51 -0.08 3.24 10.55
CA THR A 51 -0.51 4.40 11.33
C THR A 51 -0.97 3.92 12.71
N VAL A 52 -0.20 4.28 13.72
CA VAL A 52 -0.51 4.05 15.14
C VAL A 52 -0.02 5.21 16.00
N THR A 53 0.99 5.94 15.53
CA THR A 53 1.62 7.08 16.21
C THR A 53 2.03 8.13 15.19
N SER A 54 2.14 9.39 15.62
CA SER A 54 2.70 10.45 14.77
C SER A 54 4.14 10.15 14.31
N LEU A 55 4.88 9.33 15.07
CA LEU A 55 6.22 8.86 14.70
C LEU A 55 6.16 7.85 13.54
N SER A 56 5.20 6.93 13.51
CA SER A 56 5.03 6.00 12.37
C SER A 56 4.72 6.76 11.09
N ASP A 57 3.82 7.76 11.16
CA ASP A 57 3.46 8.57 10.01
C ASP A 57 4.65 9.41 9.52
N SER A 58 5.45 9.93 10.46
CA SER A 58 6.67 10.69 10.14
C SER A 58 7.72 9.84 9.42
N LYS A 59 7.90 8.58 9.84
CA LYS A 59 8.78 7.62 9.15
C LYS A 59 8.28 7.32 7.74
N SER A 60 6.97 7.11 7.55
CA SER A 60 6.35 6.92 6.23
C SER A 60 6.69 8.08 5.30
N ARG A 61 6.46 9.33 5.75
CA ARG A 61 6.80 10.53 4.97
C ARG A 61 8.29 10.68 4.68
N GLN A 62 9.17 10.25 5.60
CA GLN A 62 10.61 10.29 5.40
C GLN A 62 11.05 9.33 4.29
N ILE A 63 10.51 8.11 4.29
CA ILE A 63 10.82 7.08 3.29
C ILE A 63 10.31 7.47 1.91
N ILE A 64 9.08 7.98 1.81
CA ILE A 64 8.52 8.50 0.54
C ILE A 64 9.49 9.50 -0.09
N ARG A 65 9.92 10.52 0.68
CA ARG A 65 10.85 11.54 0.18
C ARG A 65 12.23 10.98 -0.11
N LYS A 66 12.67 9.94 0.61
CA LYS A 66 13.95 9.27 0.37
C LYS A 66 13.94 8.62 -1.01
N PHE A 67 12.95 7.78 -1.30
CA PHE A 67 12.88 7.06 -2.57
C PHE A 67 12.71 7.97 -3.78
N LYS A 68 11.88 9.02 -3.68
CA LYS A 68 11.79 10.01 -4.76
C LYS A 68 13.09 10.77 -5.00
N ARG A 69 13.94 10.96 -3.98
CA ARG A 69 15.30 11.51 -4.20
C ARG A 69 16.25 10.50 -4.81
N THR A 70 16.11 9.21 -4.49
CA THR A 70 16.94 8.14 -5.05
C THR A 70 16.70 8.00 -6.55
N ASN A 71 15.44 8.01 -6.98
CA ASN A 71 15.07 8.02 -8.39
C ASN A 71 13.91 9.02 -8.60
N PRO A 72 14.20 10.24 -9.08
CA PRO A 72 13.17 11.25 -9.36
C PRO A 72 12.11 10.82 -10.37
N ASP A 73 12.47 9.92 -11.29
CA ASP A 73 11.60 9.40 -12.36
C ASP A 73 10.84 8.14 -11.94
N SER A 74 11.02 7.67 -10.71
CA SER A 74 10.32 6.49 -10.19
C SER A 74 8.83 6.75 -9.97
N THR A 75 8.04 5.69 -10.07
CA THR A 75 6.65 5.66 -9.58
C THR A 75 6.66 5.33 -8.10
N VAL A 76 6.08 6.20 -7.26
CA VAL A 76 5.95 5.97 -5.82
C VAL A 76 4.52 5.64 -5.45
N VAL A 77 4.32 4.41 -4.98
CA VAL A 77 3.04 3.90 -4.49
C VAL A 77 3.04 3.90 -2.96
N VAL A 78 1.99 4.44 -2.36
CA VAL A 78 1.77 4.40 -0.92
C VAL A 78 0.50 3.62 -0.63
N MET A 79 0.62 2.56 0.16
CA MET A 79 -0.49 1.70 0.56
C MET A 79 -0.49 1.45 2.08
N GLY A 80 -1.55 0.82 2.60
CA GLY A 80 -1.63 0.41 4.00
C GLY A 80 -2.39 1.38 4.89
N CYS A 81 -2.15 1.32 6.20
CA CYS A 81 -3.03 1.99 7.17
C CYS A 81 -2.92 3.52 7.14
N TYR A 82 -1.73 4.08 6.89
CA TYR A 82 -1.55 5.54 6.87
C TYR A 82 -2.21 6.16 5.63
N SER A 83 -2.11 5.53 4.46
CA SER A 83 -2.87 5.98 3.28
C SER A 83 -4.37 5.85 3.47
N GLN A 84 -4.84 4.84 4.20
CA GLN A 84 -6.27 4.66 4.48
C GLN A 84 -6.84 5.71 5.46
N VAL A 85 -6.10 6.07 6.50
CA VAL A 85 -6.58 6.97 7.55
C VAL A 85 -6.34 8.44 7.21
N ALA A 86 -5.28 8.73 6.46
CA ALA A 86 -4.83 10.09 6.18
C ALA A 86 -4.54 10.29 4.68
N ASP A 87 -5.41 9.78 3.81
CA ASP A 87 -5.30 9.87 2.35
C ASP A 87 -5.05 11.31 1.89
N LYS A 88 -5.79 12.29 2.44
CA LYS A 88 -5.64 13.72 2.12
C LYS A 88 -4.28 14.29 2.53
N ASP A 89 -3.65 13.75 3.55
CA ASP A 89 -2.30 14.18 3.94
C ASP A 89 -1.23 13.50 3.10
N VAL A 90 -1.47 12.26 2.64
CA VAL A 90 -0.61 11.58 1.67
C VAL A 90 -0.68 12.25 0.30
N GLU A 91 -1.87 12.67 -0.15
CA GLU A 91 -2.13 13.35 -1.42
C GLU A 91 -1.40 14.70 -1.54
N LYS A 92 -1.19 15.39 -0.41
CA LYS A 92 -0.37 16.63 -0.34
C LYS A 92 1.12 16.37 -0.53
N ILE A 93 1.58 15.12 -0.47
CA ILE A 93 2.99 14.78 -0.68
C ILE A 93 3.22 14.65 -2.19
N GLU A 94 3.83 15.67 -2.79
CA GLU A 94 4.07 15.70 -4.24
C GLU A 94 4.90 14.54 -4.78
N SER A 95 5.64 13.86 -3.92
CA SER A 95 6.43 12.69 -4.26
C SER A 95 5.63 11.39 -4.38
N VAL A 96 4.31 11.41 -4.14
CA VAL A 96 3.44 10.23 -4.22
C VAL A 96 2.65 10.27 -5.52
N ASP A 97 2.67 9.15 -6.23
CA ASP A 97 2.08 9.01 -7.56
C ASP A 97 0.78 8.20 -7.51
N VAL A 98 0.74 7.13 -6.70
CA VAL A 98 -0.43 6.26 -6.52
C VAL A 98 -0.70 6.03 -5.02
N ILE A 99 -1.96 6.21 -4.61
CA ILE A 99 -2.43 6.03 -3.23
C ILE A 99 -3.50 4.94 -3.19
N ILE A 100 -3.23 3.89 -2.41
CA ILE A 100 -4.11 2.72 -2.25
C ILE A 100 -4.49 2.57 -0.79
N GLY A 101 -5.75 2.23 -0.52
CA GLY A 101 -6.24 1.92 0.82
C GLY A 101 -5.77 0.55 1.31
N THR A 102 -6.51 -0.03 2.25
CA THR A 102 -6.22 -1.38 2.75
C THR A 102 -6.96 -2.49 2.00
N THR A 103 -7.91 -2.17 1.13
CA THR A 103 -8.80 -3.15 0.49
C THR A 103 -8.48 -3.43 -0.97
N GLU A 104 -8.02 -2.44 -1.74
CA GLU A 104 -7.86 -2.52 -3.21
C GLU A 104 -6.45 -2.91 -3.66
N ARG A 105 -5.68 -3.64 -2.82
CA ARG A 105 -4.27 -3.96 -3.08
C ARG A 105 -4.03 -4.77 -4.36
N ASN A 106 -5.01 -5.58 -4.76
CA ASN A 106 -4.91 -6.47 -5.93
C ASN A 106 -4.81 -5.70 -7.26
N GLU A 107 -5.25 -4.44 -7.29
CA GLU A 107 -5.20 -3.60 -8.49
C GLU A 107 -3.87 -2.82 -8.61
N ILE A 108 -2.91 -3.04 -7.70
CA ILE A 108 -1.70 -2.21 -7.60
C ILE A 108 -0.91 -2.13 -8.91
N VAL A 109 -0.77 -3.24 -9.64
CA VAL A 109 -0.06 -3.27 -10.92
C VAL A 109 -0.80 -2.44 -11.96
N ASN A 110 -2.12 -2.66 -12.11
CA ASN A 110 -2.95 -1.92 -13.05
C ASN A 110 -2.87 -0.40 -12.80
N LEU A 111 -2.90 0.02 -11.54
CA LEU A 111 -2.82 1.43 -11.15
C LEU A 111 -1.44 2.03 -11.43
N VAL A 112 -0.38 1.25 -11.23
CA VAL A 112 0.99 1.67 -11.57
C VAL A 112 1.12 1.85 -13.08
N GLU A 113 0.65 0.91 -13.88
CA GLU A 113 0.67 1.00 -15.34
C GLU A 113 -0.20 2.15 -15.87
N GLU A 114 -1.37 2.38 -15.25
CA GLU A 114 -2.23 3.53 -15.56
C GLU A 114 -1.52 4.85 -15.28
N PHE A 115 -0.86 4.98 -14.13
CA PHE A 115 -0.06 6.16 -13.81
C PHE A 115 1.08 6.34 -14.83
N GLN A 116 1.82 5.29 -15.16
CA GLN A 116 2.92 5.35 -16.12
C GLN A 116 2.46 5.75 -17.54
N THR A 117 1.22 5.41 -17.89
CA THR A 117 0.61 5.77 -19.18
C THR A 117 0.05 7.19 -19.20
N THR A 118 -0.63 7.60 -18.12
CA THR A 118 -1.39 8.86 -18.07
C THR A 118 -0.59 10.02 -17.49
N GLY A 119 0.38 9.74 -16.62
CA GLY A 119 1.09 10.71 -15.79
C GLY A 119 0.21 11.39 -14.73
N GLN A 120 -1.02 10.96 -14.55
CA GLN A 120 -1.96 11.55 -13.60
C GLN A 120 -1.89 10.82 -12.27
N ARG A 121 -1.77 11.54 -11.16
CA ARG A 121 -1.77 10.94 -9.83
C ARG A 121 -3.11 10.26 -9.55
N ILE A 122 -3.04 9.09 -8.92
CA ILE A 122 -4.21 8.23 -8.67
C ILE A 122 -4.41 8.08 -7.16
N ASN A 123 -5.63 8.32 -6.68
CA ASN A 123 -6.04 8.02 -5.31
C ASN A 123 -7.37 7.25 -5.34
N ILE A 124 -7.32 5.98 -4.94
CA ILE A 124 -8.51 5.10 -4.93
C ILE A 124 -8.98 4.75 -3.51
N VAL A 125 -8.46 5.43 -2.49
CA VAL A 125 -8.84 5.18 -1.10
C VAL A 125 -10.34 5.42 -0.95
N ARG A 126 -11.08 4.37 -0.55
CA ARG A 126 -12.50 4.49 -0.24
C ARG A 126 -12.66 5.02 1.18
N ASP A 127 -13.68 5.85 1.36
CA ASP A 127 -14.01 6.40 2.66
C ASP A 127 -14.68 5.33 3.54
N ILE A 128 -13.93 4.74 4.46
CA ILE A 128 -14.44 3.77 5.44
C ILE A 128 -15.21 4.49 6.58
N THR A 129 -15.06 5.81 6.71
CA THR A 129 -15.73 6.57 7.78
C THR A 129 -17.18 6.94 7.45
N GLY A 130 -17.56 6.91 6.17
CA GLY A 130 -18.93 7.16 5.69
C GLY A 130 -19.84 5.92 5.66
N ASP A 131 -19.30 4.73 5.41
CA ASP A 131 -20.09 3.50 5.30
C ASP A 131 -20.03 2.67 6.59
N ARG A 132 -21.00 2.90 7.47
CA ARG A 132 -21.34 1.97 8.56
C ARG A 132 -22.15 0.76 8.07
N THR A 133 -22.08 0.42 6.79
CA THR A 133 -22.58 -0.87 6.31
C THR A 133 -21.53 -1.92 6.63
N PHE A 134 -21.66 -2.51 7.81
CA PHE A 134 -21.04 -3.79 8.13
C PHE A 134 -21.45 -4.76 7.01
N GLN A 135 -20.54 -5.13 6.11
CA GLN A 135 -20.77 -6.29 5.26
C GLN A 135 -20.56 -7.51 6.16
N PRO A 136 -21.59 -8.32 6.45
CA PRO A 136 -21.36 -9.60 7.09
C PRO A 136 -20.48 -10.42 6.15
N ILE A 137 -19.31 -10.83 6.65
CA ILE A 137 -18.53 -11.86 5.97
C ILE A 137 -19.30 -13.16 6.16
N ASP A 138 -20.03 -13.59 5.14
CA ASP A 138 -20.67 -14.90 5.13
C ASP A 138 -19.59 -15.98 4.95
N ILE A 139 -19.05 -16.45 6.07
CA ILE A 139 -18.18 -17.62 6.10
C ILE A 139 -19.06 -18.85 5.93
N THR A 140 -19.21 -19.32 4.68
CA THR A 140 -20.02 -20.50 4.35
C THR A 140 -19.33 -21.83 4.64
N ASN A 141 -18.10 -21.84 5.17
CA ASN A 141 -17.44 -23.05 5.66
C ASN A 141 -16.51 -22.75 6.85
N LEU A 142 -17.08 -22.66 8.04
CA LEU A 142 -16.34 -22.77 9.28
C LEU A 142 -16.01 -24.26 9.50
N ARG A 143 -14.90 -24.74 8.93
CA ARG A 143 -14.33 -26.03 9.36
C ARG A 143 -13.53 -25.79 10.63
N ASP A 144 -14.15 -26.12 11.76
CA ASP A 144 -13.54 -26.51 13.03
C ASP A 144 -12.39 -25.65 13.57
N MET A 145 -12.70 -24.39 13.92
CA MET A 145 -11.89 -23.68 14.90
C MET A 145 -12.73 -23.27 16.11
N THR A 146 -12.83 -24.19 17.07
CA THR A 146 -13.38 -23.95 18.41
C THR A 146 -12.49 -22.99 19.19
N ARG A 147 -12.60 -21.68 18.96
CA ARG A 147 -12.20 -20.63 19.92
C ARG A 147 -12.69 -19.25 19.47
N ALA A 148 -13.62 -18.69 20.23
CA ALA A 148 -14.04 -17.29 20.11
C ALA A 148 -13.05 -16.39 20.87
N TYR A 149 -12.71 -15.23 20.30
CA TYR A 149 -11.97 -14.17 20.97
C TYR A 149 -12.92 -13.03 21.34
N LEU A 150 -13.16 -12.84 22.64
CA LEU A 150 -13.88 -11.70 23.19
C LEU A 150 -12.85 -10.66 23.65
N LYS A 151 -12.87 -9.46 23.05
CA LYS A 151 -12.17 -8.29 23.60
C LYS A 151 -13.17 -7.48 24.42
N VAL A 152 -12.92 -7.40 25.72
CA VAL A 152 -13.52 -6.40 26.60
C VAL A 152 -12.49 -5.27 26.74
N GLN A 153 -12.93 -4.04 26.54
CA GLN A 153 -12.15 -2.84 26.80
C GLN A 153 -12.86 -2.09 27.93
N ASP A 154 -12.24 -2.03 29.11
CA ASP A 154 -12.58 -1.02 30.09
C ASP A 154 -11.98 0.31 29.63
N GLY A 155 -12.76 1.38 29.81
CA GLY A 155 -12.52 2.72 29.25
C GLY A 155 -11.20 3.37 29.63
#